data_AF-A0A0Q0CI89-F1
#
_entry.id   AF-A0A0Q0CI89-F1
#
_cell.length_a   1.000
_cell.length_b   1.000
_cell.length_c   1.000
_cell.angle_alpha   90.00
_cell.angle_beta   90.00
_cell.angle_gamma   90.00
#
_symmetry.space_group_name_H-M   'P 1'
#
loop_
_entity.id
_entity.type
_entity.pdbx_description
1 polymer ?
#
loop_
_entity_poly.entity_id
_entity_poly.type
_entity_poly.pdbx_seq_one_letter_code
_entity_poly.pdbx_strand_id
1 'polypeptide(L)' 'MFLTQLYISVYTRIQSFLKDKEAASAIEYAVIVAMVALVLFAMVTPMGTAIKARFNEIIEALGGTAAP' A
#
# COMPACT_ATOMS: atom_id res chain seq x y z
N MET A 1 -17.85 -12.89 -46.95
CA MET A 1 -17.52 -13.63 -45.71
C MET A 1 -16.37 -13.02 -44.91
N PHE A 2 -15.37 -12.37 -45.51
CA PHE A 2 -14.27 -11.73 -44.77
C PHE A 2 -14.72 -10.53 -43.89
N LEU A 3 -15.51 -9.62 -44.45
CA LEU A 3 -15.98 -8.41 -43.75
C LEU A 3 -16.86 -8.71 -42.53
N THR A 4 -17.68 -9.76 -42.59
CA THR A 4 -18.53 -10.19 -41.48
C THR A 4 -17.71 -10.80 -40.35
N GLN A 5 -16.67 -11.57 -40.68
CA GLN A 5 -15.74 -12.13 -39.68
C GLN A 5 -14.90 -11.03 -39.01
N LEU A 6 -14.48 -10.02 -39.79
CA LEU A 6 -13.80 -8.84 -39.27
C LEU A 6 -14.69 -8.06 -38.29
N TYR A 7 -15.95 -7.80 -38.67
CA TYR A 7 -16.91 -7.11 -37.82
C TYR A 7 -17.15 -7.85 -36.51
N ILE A 8 -17.41 -9.16 -36.58
CA ILE A 8 -17.65 -9.99 -35.40
C ILE A 8 -16.41 -10.01 -34.50
N SER A 9 -15.23 -10.25 -35.05
CA SER A 9 -13.97 -10.30 -34.28
C SER A 9 -13.70 -9.01 -33.52
N VAL A 10 -13.79 -7.86 -34.21
CA VAL A 10 -13.60 -6.53 -33.59
C VAL A 10 -14.67 -6.26 -32.53
N TYR A 11 -15.94 -6.54 -32.83
CA TYR A 11 -17.04 -6.37 -31.88
C TYR A 11 -16.85 -7.22 -30.61
N THR A 12 -16.51 -8.51 -30.77
CA THR A 12 -16.26 -9.41 -29.65
C THR A 12 -15.06 -8.99 -28.82
N ARG A 13 -14.00 -8.46 -29.44
CA ARG A 13 -12.78 -8.05 -28.73
C ARG A 13 -12.98 -6.74 -27.95
N ILE A 14 -13.76 -5.80 -28.50
CA ILE A 14 -14.16 -4.59 -27.79
C ILE A 14 -15.08 -4.95 -26.61
N GLN A 15 -16.05 -5.85 -26.83
CA GLN A 15 -16.95 -6.33 -25.78
C GLN A 15 -16.21 -7.10 -24.69
N SER A 16 -15.25 -7.96 -25.03
CA SER A 16 -14.45 -8.69 -24.05
C SER A 16 -13.61 -7.72 -23.23
N PHE A 17 -12.96 -6.74 -23.86
CA PHE A 17 -12.17 -5.72 -23.18
C PHE A 17 -13.01 -4.85 -22.21
N LEU A 18 -14.21 -4.42 -22.61
CA LEU A 18 -15.11 -3.65 -21.74
C LEU A 18 -15.66 -4.48 -20.57
N LYS A 19 -15.79 -5.79 -20.75
CA LYS A 19 -16.22 -6.73 -19.71
C LYS A 19 -15.06 -7.20 -18.83
N ASP A 20 -13.84 -6.92 -19.26
CA ASP A 20 -12.65 -7.33 -18.55
C ASP A 20 -12.48 -6.46 -17.31
N LYS A 21 -12.81 -7.05 -16.16
CA LYS A 21 -12.66 -6.41 -14.85
C LYS A 21 -11.57 -7.14 -14.07
N GLU A 22 -10.36 -7.20 -14.62
CA GLU A 22 -9.16 -7.68 -13.91
C GLU A 22 -8.62 -6.64 -12.91
N ALA A 23 -9.50 -5.92 -12.22
CA ALA A 23 -9.12 -5.40 -10.93
C ALA A 23 -9.27 -6.58 -9.96
N ALA A 24 -8.17 -7.04 -9.34
CA ALA A 24 -8.32 -7.89 -8.16
C ALA A 24 -9.33 -7.21 -7.24
N SER A 25 -10.21 -8.00 -6.63
CA SER A 25 -11.43 -7.45 -6.05
C SER A 25 -11.06 -6.29 -5.13
N ALA A 26 -11.72 -5.13 -5.25
CA ALA A 26 -11.34 -3.94 -4.48
C ALA A 26 -11.22 -4.23 -2.97
N ILE A 27 -11.94 -5.25 -2.48
CA ILE A 27 -11.86 -5.76 -1.12
C ILE A 27 -10.53 -6.47 -0.79
N GLU A 28 -9.90 -7.16 -1.72
CA GLU A 28 -8.61 -7.85 -1.53
C GLU A 28 -7.49 -6.84 -1.35
N TYR A 29 -7.42 -5.82 -2.21
CA TYR A 29 -6.47 -4.72 -2.05
C TYR A 29 -6.69 -3.95 -0.76
N ALA A 30 -7.95 -3.71 -0.36
CA ALA A 30 -8.25 -3.04 0.90
C ALA A 30 -7.74 -3.84 2.10
N VAL A 31 -7.88 -5.17 2.09
CA VAL A 31 -7.38 -6.05 3.16
C VAL A 31 -5.85 -6.07 3.18
N ILE A 32 -5.18 -6.13 2.03
CA ILE A 32 -3.70 -6.07 1.96
C ILE A 32 -3.19 -4.76 2.56
N VAL A 33 -3.77 -3.62 2.16
CA VAL A 33 -3.39 -2.31 2.70
C VAL A 33 -3.62 -2.24 4.21
N ALA A 34 -4.74 -2.78 4.71
CA ALA A 34 -5.03 -2.82 6.14
C ALA A 34 -4.01 -3.64 6.95
N MET A 35 -3.59 -4.80 6.41
CA MET A 35 -2.57 -5.63 7.07
C MET A 35 -1.21 -4.93 7.15
N VAL A 36 -0.77 -4.28 6.07
CA VAL A 36 0.48 -3.50 6.06
C VAL A 36 0.40 -2.33 7.04
N ALA A 37 -0.71 -1.60 7.05
CA ALA A 37 -0.93 -0.48 7.97
C ALA A 37 -0.86 -0.91 9.44
N LEU A 38 -1.45 -2.07 9.78
CA LEU A 38 -1.41 -2.61 11.14
C LEU A 38 0.01 -2.92 11.60
N VAL A 39 0.82 -3.55 10.74
CA VAL A 39 2.23 -3.87 11.05
C VAL A 39 3.03 -2.59 11.25
N LEU A 40 2.86 -1.58 10.39
CA LEU A 40 3.52 -0.29 10.53
C LEU A 40 3.14 0.38 11.85
N PHE A 41 1.85 0.42 12.18
CA PHE A 41 1.37 1.03 13.41
C PHE A 41 1.95 0.37 14.67
N ALA A 42 2.07 -0.96 14.66
CA ALA A 42 2.66 -1.71 15.76
C ALA A 42 4.15 -1.40 15.97
N MET A 43 4.89 -1.04 14.92
CA MET A 43 6.35 -0.83 14.98
C MET A 43 6.76 0.63 15.16
N VAL A 44 5.94 1.60 14.76
CA VAL A 44 6.30 3.03 14.81
C VAL A 44 6.53 3.52 16.24
N THR A 45 5.67 3.17 17.19
CA THR A 45 5.81 3.59 18.59
C THR A 45 7.09 3.08 19.25
N PRO A 46 7.39 1.76 19.29
CA PRO A 46 8.63 1.29 19.92
C PRO A 46 9.89 1.80 19.23
N MET A 47 9.85 1.95 17.89
CA MET A 47 10.95 2.57 17.15
C MET A 47 11.17 4.04 17.57
N GLY A 48 10.09 4.81 17.70
CA GLY A 48 10.14 6.19 18.21
C GLY A 48 10.71 6.27 19.63
N THR A 49 10.30 5.36 20.52
CA THR A 49 10.85 5.25 21.88
C THR A 49 12.35 4.96 21.86
N ALA A 50 12.80 4.02 21.03
CA ALA A 50 14.23 3.66 20.94
C ALA A 50 15.08 4.82 20.41
N ILE A 51 14.61 5.51 19.37
CA ILE A 51 15.28 6.69 18.81
C ILE A 51 15.37 7.80 19.85
N LYS A 52 14.25 8.10 20.51
CA LYS A 52 14.19 9.11 21.57
C LYS A 52 15.15 8.79 22.72
N ALA A 53 15.22 7.52 23.14
CA ALA A 53 16.17 7.09 24.17
C ALA A 53 17.62 7.42 23.77
N ARG A 54 18.02 7.11 22.53
CA ARG A 54 19.37 7.45 22.03
C ARG A 54 19.65 8.94 22.00
N PHE A 55 18.68 9.77 21.61
CA PHE A 55 18.86 11.22 21.66
C PHE A 55 18.93 11.75 23.09
N ASN A 56 18.12 11.23 24.01
CA ASN A 56 18.18 11.61 25.42
C ASN A 56 19.53 11.22 26.07
N GLU A 57 20.10 10.06 25.72
CA GLU A 57 21.47 9.68 26.13
C GLU A 57 22.50 10.74 25.71
N ILE A 58 22.39 11.28 24.49
CA ILE A 58 23.27 12.34 24.00
C ILE A 58 23.02 13.66 24.74
N ILE A 59 21.76 14.05 24.93
CA ILE A 59 21.39 15.29 25.63
C ILE A 59 21.95 15.29 27.06
N GLU A 60 21.77 14.20 27.78
CA GLU A 60 22.26 14.05 29.16
C GLU A 60 23.79 14.07 29.21
N ALA A 61 24.47 13.44 28.25
CA ALA A 61 25.94 13.50 28.16
C ALA A 61 26.47 14.93 27.92
N LEU A 62 25.66 15.80 27.31
CA LEU A 62 25.96 17.21 27.12
C LEU A 62 25.51 18.10 28.30
N GLY A 63 24.95 17.51 29.37
CA GLY A 63 24.46 18.22 30.55
C GLY A 63 23.09 18.88 30.37
N GLY A 64 22.34 18.51 29.33
CA GLY A 64 20.97 18.97 29.11
C GLY A 64 19.93 18.11 29.83
N THR A 65 18.67 18.58 29.84
CA THR A 65 17.53 17.83 30.39
C THR A 65 16.85 17.02 29.28
N ALA A 66 16.55 15.75 29.56
CA ALA A 66 15.89 14.83 28.62
C ALA A 66 14.58 15.41 28.03
N ALA A 67 14.37 15.16 26.74
CA ALA A 67 13.17 15.59 26.03
C ALA A 67 11.94 14.74 26.42
N PRO A 68 10.75 15.37 26.51
CA PRO A 68 9.52 14.74 27.00
C PRO A 68 8.99 13.66 26.09
#